data_AF-T1AMD3-F1
#
_entry.id   AF-T1AMD3-F1
#
_cell.length_a   1.000
_cell.length_b   1.000
_cell.length_c   1.000
_cell.angle_alpha   90.00
_cell.angle_beta   90.00
_cell.angle_gamma   90.00
#
_symmetry.space_group_name_H-M   'P 1'
#
loop_
_entity.id
_entity.type
_entity.pdbx_description
1 polymer ?
#
loop_
_entity_poly.entity_id
_entity_poly.type
_entity_poly.pdbx_seq_one_letter_code
_entity_poly.pdbx_strand_id
1 'polypeptide(L)'
;GKSSAVAAGMRRSATRRGLSQTERAPLDKCAEYLLKNRQRLNYAQALRNGWPIATGVIEGACRHLVKQRMEVTGARWSLQGAEAILRLRALRMNGHLYDYFTFHRRHERLRNYPDERLAA
;
A
#
# COMPACT_ATOMS: atom_id res chain seq x y z
N GLY A 1 16.88 3.13 15.05
CA GLY A 1 16.98 4.51 14.53
C GLY A 1 17.08 5.53 15.67
N LYS A 2 17.23 6.83 15.35
CA LYS A 2 17.36 7.93 16.34
C LYS A 2 16.01 8.48 16.85
N SER A 3 14.89 7.79 16.60
CA SER A 3 13.53 8.26 16.93
C SER A 3 13.31 8.52 18.43
N SER A 4 13.89 7.68 19.31
CA SER A 4 13.83 7.90 20.76
C SER A 4 14.55 9.17 21.20
N ALA A 5 15.69 9.50 20.59
CA ALA A 5 16.42 10.74 20.89
C ALA A 5 15.64 11.97 20.41
N VAL A 6 15.01 11.89 19.24
CA VAL A 6 14.12 12.94 18.71
C VAL A 6 12.92 13.15 19.62
N ALA A 7 12.21 12.09 20.01
CA ALA A 7 11.08 12.16 20.93
C ALA A 7 11.45 12.83 22.28
N ALA A 8 12.60 12.44 22.85
CA ALA A 8 13.12 13.06 24.07
C ALA A 8 13.49 14.54 23.85
N GLY A 9 14.09 14.88 22.72
CA GLY A 9 14.40 16.26 22.34
C GLY A 9 13.15 17.14 22.21
N MET A 10 12.11 16.62 21.55
CA MET A 10 10.81 17.30 21.44
C MET A 10 10.25 17.62 22.83
N ARG A 11 10.16 16.62 23.71
CA ARG A 11 9.63 16.78 25.08
C ARG A 11 10.44 17.78 25.90
N ARG A 12 11.77 17.73 25.83
CA ARG A 12 12.65 18.71 26.49
C ARG A 12 12.46 20.12 25.95
N SER A 13 12.29 20.27 24.63
CA SER A 13 12.04 21.58 24.02
C SER A 13 10.71 22.17 24.49
N ALA A 14 9.65 21.37 24.59
CA ALA A 14 8.37 21.83 25.12
C ALA A 14 8.50 22.33 26.57
N THR A 15 9.20 21.58 27.42
CA THR A 15 9.47 21.99 28.81
C THR A 15 10.31 23.27 28.88
N ARG A 16 11.40 23.39 28.10
CA ARG A 16 12.27 24.58 28.11
C ARG A 16 11.57 25.84 27.61
N ARG A 17 10.57 25.70 26.74
CA ARG A 17 9.76 26.82 26.23
C ARG A 17 8.59 27.17 27.14
N GLY A 18 8.40 26.44 28.25
CA GLY A 18 7.29 26.70 29.18
C GLY A 18 5.91 26.48 28.58
N LEU A 19 5.78 25.59 27.58
CA LEU A 19 4.49 25.32 26.94
C LEU A 19 3.50 24.75 27.97
N SER A 20 2.29 25.29 27.95
CA SER A 20 1.18 24.75 28.73
C SER A 20 0.82 23.33 28.27
N GLN A 21 0.06 22.60 29.09
CA GLN A 21 -0.32 21.21 28.80
C GLN A 21 -1.08 21.07 27.47
N THR A 22 -1.95 22.04 27.15
CA THR A 22 -2.72 22.07 25.90
C THR A 22 -1.82 22.32 24.69
N GLU A 23 -0.87 23.25 24.80
CA GLU A 23 0.06 23.59 23.71
C GLU A 23 1.05 22.45 23.42
N ARG A 24 1.49 21.71 24.45
CA ARG A 24 2.44 20.59 24.27
C ARG A 24 1.77 19.26 23.88
N ALA A 25 0.46 19.11 24.05
CA ALA A 25 -0.28 17.87 23.74
C ALA A 25 -0.01 17.29 22.34
N PRO A 26 -0.06 18.05 21.23
CA PRO A 26 0.25 17.51 19.89
C PRO A 26 1.71 17.04 19.76
N LEU A 27 2.64 17.74 20.41
CA LEU A 27 4.04 17.37 20.44
C LEU A 27 4.26 16.07 21.22
N ASP A 28 3.63 15.93 22.39
CA ASP A 28 3.73 14.72 23.21
C ASP A 28 3.13 13.50 22.49
N LYS A 29 2.00 13.69 21.78
CA LYS A 29 1.40 12.68 20.91
C LYS A 29 2.34 12.25 19.78
N CYS A 30 3.03 13.19 19.14
CA CYS A 30 4.03 12.88 18.12
C CYS A 30 5.23 12.12 18.71
N ALA A 31 5.76 12.58 19.84
CA ALA A 31 6.85 11.89 20.54
C ALA A 31 6.48 10.45 20.92
N GLU A 32 5.25 10.24 21.39
CA GLU A 32 4.73 8.91 21.72
C GLU A 32 4.58 8.02 20.48
N TYR A 33 4.10 8.57 19.36
CA TYR A 33 4.04 7.84 18.09
C TYR A 33 5.44 7.38 17.64
N LEU A 34 6.46 8.24 17.73
CA LEU A 34 7.84 7.92 17.39
C LEU A 34 8.43 6.83 18.27
N LEU A 35 8.09 6.82 19.56
CA LEU A 35 8.51 5.79 20.51
C LEU A 35 7.82 4.45 20.25
N LYS A 36 6.49 4.47 20.08
CA LYS A 36 5.69 3.28 19.77
C LYS A 36 6.14 2.59 18.49
N ASN A 37 6.53 3.36 17.47
CA ASN A 37 6.94 2.84 16.16
C ASN A 37 8.47 2.76 15.98
N ARG A 38 9.27 2.88 17.06
CA ARG A 38 10.75 2.97 16.97
C ARG A 38 11.41 1.85 16.18
N GLN A 39 10.85 0.64 16.22
CA GLN A 39 11.36 -0.51 15.47
C GLN A 39 11.13 -0.35 13.96
N ARG A 40 9.93 0.10 13.57
CA ARG A 40 9.58 0.39 12.16
C ARG A 40 10.33 1.60 11.60
N LEU A 41 10.68 2.55 12.45
CA LEU A 41 11.47 3.74 12.10
C LEU A 41 12.99 3.48 12.05
N ASN A 42 13.43 2.21 12.05
CA ASN A 42 14.83 1.90 11.87
C ASN A 42 15.27 1.97 10.39
N TYR A 43 15.13 3.16 9.78
CA TYR A 43 15.39 3.34 8.35
C TYR A 43 16.81 2.96 7.92
N ALA A 44 17.82 3.12 8.79
CA ALA A 44 19.17 2.66 8.49
C ALA A 44 19.24 1.14 8.25
N GLN A 45 18.48 0.35 9.02
CA GLN A 45 18.40 -1.09 8.82
C GLN A 45 17.58 -1.43 7.57
N ALA A 46 16.43 -0.76 7.38
CA ALA A 46 15.61 -0.95 6.18
C ALA A 46 16.40 -0.67 4.90
N LEU A 47 17.16 0.44 4.85
CA LEU A 47 18.02 0.78 3.72
C LEU A 47 19.12 -0.25 3.47
N ARG A 48 19.80 -0.74 4.52
CA ARG A 48 20.78 -1.83 4.38
C ARG A 48 20.18 -3.12 3.82
N ASN A 49 18.92 -3.39 4.17
CA ASN A 49 18.19 -4.56 3.69
C ASN A 49 17.51 -4.34 2.33
N GLY A 50 17.65 -3.15 1.71
CA GLY A 50 16.96 -2.80 0.47
C GLY A 50 15.44 -2.67 0.61
N TRP A 51 14.93 -2.52 1.83
CA TRP A 51 13.50 -2.37 2.06
C TRP A 51 13.02 -0.96 1.70
N PRO A 52 11.83 -0.83 1.09
CA PRO A 52 11.27 0.47 0.76
C PRO A 52 10.97 1.26 2.05
N ILE A 53 11.53 2.47 2.15
CA ILE A 53 11.28 3.41 3.25
C ILE A 53 10.34 4.55 2.87
N ALA A 54 10.04 4.69 1.59
CA ALA A 54 9.13 5.70 1.05
C ALA A 54 7.81 5.06 0.62
N THR A 55 6.70 5.75 0.89
CA THR A 55 5.36 5.33 0.48
C THR A 55 5.05 5.65 -0.98
N GLY A 56 5.92 6.38 -1.69
CA GLY A 56 5.65 6.88 -3.05
C GLY A 56 5.29 5.79 -4.06
N VAL A 57 5.92 4.61 -3.99
CA VAL A 57 5.56 3.47 -4.86
C VAL A 57 4.14 2.96 -4.54
N ILE A 58 3.80 2.88 -3.27
CA ILE A 58 2.48 2.45 -2.79
C ILE A 58 1.41 3.49 -3.17
N GLU A 59 1.67 4.77 -2.91
CA GLU A 59 0.78 5.88 -3.27
C GLU A 59 0.60 6.01 -4.78
N GLY A 60 1.68 5.80 -5.54
CA GLY A 60 1.67 5.72 -7.00
C GLY A 60 0.76 4.58 -7.47
N ALA A 61 0.88 3.39 -6.89
CA ALA A 61 -0.02 2.28 -7.18
C ALA A 61 -1.47 2.63 -6.83
N CYS A 62 -1.76 3.11 -5.62
CA CYS A 62 -3.12 3.51 -5.24
C CYS A 62 -3.71 4.56 -6.19
N ARG A 63 -2.92 5.57 -6.58
CA ARG A 63 -3.35 6.62 -7.51
C ARG A 63 -3.69 6.07 -8.90
N HIS A 64 -2.78 5.32 -9.50
CA HIS A 64 -2.91 4.91 -10.91
C HIS A 64 -3.71 3.61 -11.07
N LEU A 65 -3.56 2.64 -10.17
CA LEU A 65 -4.31 1.38 -10.24
C LEU A 65 -5.75 1.58 -9.79
N VAL A 66 -5.96 2.18 -8.61
CA VAL A 66 -7.26 2.25 -7.94
C VAL A 66 -8.01 3.53 -8.30
N LYS A 67 -7.50 4.69 -7.88
CA LYS A 67 -8.24 5.96 -7.90
C LYS A 67 -8.68 6.37 -9.30
N GLN A 68 -7.79 6.26 -10.29
CA GLN A 68 -8.10 6.58 -11.69
C GLN A 68 -9.34 5.88 -12.25
N ARG A 69 -9.75 4.74 -11.69
CA ARG A 69 -10.94 4.02 -12.15
C ARG A 69 -12.09 4.03 -11.15
N MET A 70 -11.77 3.91 -9.86
CA MET A 70 -12.75 3.76 -8.80
C MET A 70 -13.35 5.10 -8.34
N GLU A 71 -12.62 6.21 -8.48
CA GLU A 71 -13.07 7.55 -8.07
C GLU A 71 -13.64 8.38 -9.24
N VAL A 72 -14.01 7.74 -10.35
CA VAL A 72 -14.66 8.43 -11.48
C VAL A 72 -16.09 8.83 -11.08
N THR A 73 -16.45 10.10 -11.30
CA THR A 73 -17.78 10.63 -10.99
C THR A 73 -18.88 9.80 -11.66
N GLY A 74 -19.90 9.44 -10.89
CA GLY A 74 -21.02 8.63 -11.37
C GLY A 74 -20.74 7.12 -11.49
N ALA A 75 -19.50 6.67 -11.24
CA ALA A 75 -19.20 5.24 -11.22
C ALA A 75 -19.85 4.57 -10.00
N ARG A 76 -20.45 3.40 -10.22
CA ARG A 76 -20.99 2.54 -9.18
C ARG A 76 -20.33 1.17 -9.28
N TRP A 77 -19.90 0.63 -8.15
CA TRP A 77 -19.16 -0.61 -8.09
C TRP A 77 -19.74 -1.53 -7.03
N SER A 78 -19.99 -2.79 -7.41
CA SER A 78 -20.01 -3.87 -6.42
C SER A 78 -18.58 -4.21 -6.02
N LEU A 79 -18.39 -4.81 -4.84
CA LEU A 79 -17.06 -5.25 -4.40
C LEU A 79 -16.42 -6.20 -5.42
N GLN A 80 -17.19 -7.18 -5.90
CA GLN A 80 -16.76 -8.15 -6.90
C GLN A 80 -16.38 -7.48 -8.23
N GLY A 81 -17.18 -6.50 -8.68
CA GLY A 81 -16.92 -5.77 -9.93
C GLY A 81 -15.69 -4.88 -9.83
N ALA A 82 -15.51 -4.16 -8.71
CA ALA A 82 -14.32 -3.36 -8.45
C ALA A 82 -13.06 -4.24 -8.47
N GLU A 83 -13.09 -5.36 -7.74
CA GLU A 83 -11.96 -6.29 -7.67
C GLU A 83 -11.60 -6.86 -9.04
N ALA A 84 -12.58 -7.33 -9.81
CA ALA A 84 -12.34 -7.85 -11.16
C ALA A 84 -11.64 -6.82 -12.06
N ILE A 85 -12.11 -5.56 -12.04
CA ILE A 85 -11.49 -4.49 -12.81
C ILE A 85 -10.09 -4.14 -12.30
N LEU A 86 -9.86 -4.10 -10.99
CA LEU A 86 -8.53 -3.83 -10.44
C LEU A 86 -7.52 -4.92 -10.83
N ARG A 87 -7.93 -6.20 -10.82
CA ARG A 87 -7.08 -7.31 -11.27
C ARG A 87 -6.68 -7.17 -12.75
N LEU A 88 -7.64 -6.84 -13.62
CA LEU A 88 -7.35 -6.59 -15.04
C LEU A 88 -6.44 -5.38 -15.25
N ARG A 89 -6.66 -4.30 -14.48
CA ARG A 89 -5.79 -3.11 -14.53
C ARG A 89 -4.37 -3.44 -14.05
N ALA A 90 -4.22 -4.26 -13.02
CA ALA A 90 -2.90 -4.69 -12.54
C ALA A 90 -2.17 -5.50 -13.61
N LEU A 91 -2.85 -6.44 -14.29
CA LEU A 91 -2.28 -7.18 -15.41
C LEU A 91 -1.82 -6.24 -16.54
N ARG A 92 -2.65 -5.25 -16.90
CA ARG A 92 -2.31 -4.26 -17.92
C ARG A 92 -1.10 -3.41 -17.54
N MET A 93 -1.06 -2.88 -16.31
CA MET A 93 0.03 -2.02 -15.85
C MET A 93 1.36 -2.76 -15.77
N ASN A 94 1.33 -4.06 -15.48
CA ASN A 94 2.53 -4.91 -15.46
C ASN A 94 2.89 -5.50 -16.83
N GLY A 95 2.12 -5.20 -17.90
CA GLY A 95 2.37 -5.73 -19.25
C GLY A 95 1.94 -7.19 -19.47
N HIS A 96 1.30 -7.85 -18.50
CA HIS A 96 0.96 -9.28 -18.53
C HIS A 96 -0.45 -9.57 -19.08
N LEU A 97 -1.16 -8.55 -19.58
CA LEU A 97 -2.55 -8.69 -19.99
C LEU A 97 -2.72 -9.74 -21.11
N TYR A 98 -1.85 -9.73 -22.11
CA TYR A 98 -1.93 -10.65 -23.26
C TYR A 98 -1.61 -12.09 -22.90
N ASP A 99 -0.58 -12.31 -22.06
CA ASP A 99 -0.22 -13.63 -21.57
C ASP A 99 -1.36 -14.24 -20.75
N TYR A 100 -1.94 -13.43 -19.85
CA TYR A 100 -3.11 -13.83 -19.09
C TYR A 100 -4.30 -14.16 -19.98
N PHE A 101 -4.59 -13.35 -21.01
CA PHE A 101 -5.69 -13.64 -21.93
C PHE A 101 -5.49 -14.94 -22.70
N THR A 102 -4.26 -15.22 -23.14
CA THR A 102 -3.94 -16.49 -23.82
C THR A 102 -4.17 -17.69 -22.89
N PHE A 103 -3.67 -17.59 -21.66
CA PHE A 103 -3.91 -18.58 -20.61
C PHE A 103 -5.41 -18.76 -20.33
N HIS A 104 -6.13 -17.67 -20.10
CA HIS A 104 -7.55 -17.69 -19.77
C HIS A 104 -8.38 -18.33 -20.88
N ARG A 105 -8.16 -17.95 -22.15
CA ARG A 105 -8.87 -18.55 -23.30
C ARG A 105 -8.64 -20.06 -23.41
N ARG A 106 -7.41 -20.53 -23.16
CA ARG A 106 -7.10 -21.96 -23.15
C ARG A 106 -7.90 -22.68 -22.07
N HIS A 107 -7.95 -22.12 -20.86
CA HIS A 107 -8.70 -22.71 -19.75
C HIS A 107 -10.22 -22.68 -19.97
N GLU A 108 -10.76 -21.59 -20.50
CA GLU A 108 -12.19 -21.50 -20.86
C GLU A 108 -12.56 -22.51 -21.94
N ARG A 109 -11.69 -22.74 -22.93
CA ARG A 109 -11.90 -23.79 -23.93
C ARG A 109 -11.96 -25.17 -23.28
N LEU A 110 -11.03 -25.51 -22.39
CA LEU A 110 -11.01 -26.80 -21.69
C LEU A 110 -12.23 -26.99 -20.77
N ARG A 111 -12.70 -25.92 -20.13
CA ARG A 111 -13.87 -25.96 -19.23
C ARG A 111 -15.17 -26.20 -19.99
N ASN A 112 -15.34 -25.54 -21.13
CA ASN A 112 -16.57 -25.60 -21.93
C ASN A 112 -16.58 -26.76 -22.94
N TYR A 113 -15.40 -27.22 -23.35
CA TYR A 113 -15.20 -28.32 -24.30
C TYR A 113 -14.12 -29.28 -23.79
N PRO A 114 -14.40 -30.05 -22.72
CA PRO A 114 -13.49 -31.08 -22.25
C PRO A 114 -13.27 -32.12 -23.37
N ASP A 115 -12.01 -32.46 -23.63
CA ASP A 115 -11.65 -33.37 -24.72
C ASP A 115 -12.10 -34.79 -24.36
N GLU A 116 -13.22 -35.27 -24.91
CA GLU A 116 -13.74 -36.63 -24.70
C GLU A 116 -12.76 -37.73 -25.16
N ARG A 117 -11.77 -37.38 -25.99
CA ARG A 117 -10.75 -38.31 -26.54
C ARG A 117 -9.63 -38.68 -25.56
N LEU A 118 -9.55 -38.04 -24.39
CA LEU A 118 -8.60 -38.38 -23.32
C LEU A 118 -9.26 -39.15 -22.17
N ALA A 119 -10.55 -39.46 -22.29
CA ALA A 119 -11.36 -40.16 -21.28
C ALA A 119 -11.70 -41.62 -21.67
N ALA A 120 -11.18 -42.12 -22.78
CA ALA A 120 -11.26 -43.52 -23.24
C ALA A 120 -9.84 -44.08 -23.44
#